data_AF-A0A1S8S2S9-F1
#
_entry.id   AF-A0A1S8S2S9-F1
#
_cell.length_a   1.000
_cell.length_b   1.000
_cell.length_c   1.000
_cell.angle_alpha   90.00
_cell.angle_beta   90.00
_cell.angle_gamma   90.00
#
_symmetry.space_group_name_H-M   'P 1'
#
loop_
_entity.id
_entity.type
_entity.pdbx_description
1 polymer ?
#
loop_
_entity_poly.entity_id
_entity_poly.type
_entity_poly.pdbx_seq_one_letter_code
_entity_poly.pdbx_strand_id
1 'polypeptide(L)'
;MTILDMLNKMNENNKLMAKSLEIIKDNYTSLVNDNYELTLDENRELSVKIPSLERRNEYVYKSVAEYPYPLTMCMRISESSNVERYNYMLSKFMDLYRDKLDLLFKDVHIVDTLKAKIVKTKDRIDYVTYYSIATGAIGAVLLIIFNFTNNVKNAITIGIIVFFILALFMQITKESQVKKIVDAYISLIKTEWYQKELNKQYTYLCNFIE
;
A
#
# COMPACT_ATOMS: atom_id res chain seq x y z
N MET A 1 -25.02 -9.65 -1.22
CA MET A 1 -24.26 -9.17 -0.06
C MET A 1 -23.04 -10.05 0.10
N THR A 2 -21.86 -9.46 0.38
CA THR A 2 -20.58 -10.18 0.54
C THR A 2 -20.03 -10.00 1.96
N ILE A 3 -19.01 -10.78 2.34
CA ILE A 3 -18.30 -10.58 3.63
C ILE A 3 -17.62 -9.21 3.65
N LEU A 4 -17.06 -8.79 2.50
CA LEU A 4 -16.47 -7.48 2.32
C LEU A 4 -17.47 -6.34 2.64
N ASP A 5 -18.71 -6.44 2.14
CA ASP A 5 -19.76 -5.44 2.41
C ASP A 5 -20.09 -5.35 3.89
N MET A 6 -20.15 -6.49 4.59
CA MET A 6 -20.43 -6.54 6.02
C MET A 6 -19.30 -5.94 6.85
N LEU A 7 -18.05 -6.25 6.52
CA LEU A 7 -16.88 -5.69 7.20
C LEU A 7 -16.73 -4.19 6.93
N ASN A 8 -17.07 -3.71 5.73
CA ASN A 8 -17.08 -2.29 5.42
C ASN A 8 -18.09 -1.54 6.30
N LYS A 9 -19.33 -2.05 6.44
CA LYS A 9 -20.36 -1.46 7.30
C LYS A 9 -19.95 -1.41 8.78
N MET A 10 -19.27 -2.45 9.27
CA MET A 10 -18.79 -2.49 10.65
C MET A 10 -17.65 -1.50 10.92
N ASN A 11 -16.88 -1.15 9.89
CA ASN A 11 -15.65 -0.36 10.00
C ASN A 11 -15.73 1.01 9.31
N GLU A 12 -16.93 1.54 9.07
CA GLU A 12 -17.13 2.83 8.38
C GLU A 12 -16.30 3.98 8.98
N ASN A 13 -16.05 3.94 10.29
CA ASN A 13 -15.30 4.98 11.00
C ASN A 13 -13.77 4.77 10.97
N ASN A 14 -13.27 3.61 10.54
CA ASN A 14 -11.84 3.31 10.51
C ASN A 14 -11.27 3.43 9.10
N LYS A 15 -10.66 4.59 8.81
CA LYS A 15 -10.06 4.90 7.50
C LYS A 15 -9.02 3.87 7.02
N LEU A 16 -8.20 3.34 7.92
CA LEU A 16 -7.16 2.36 7.56
C LEU A 16 -7.77 1.02 7.16
N MET A 17 -8.76 0.55 7.93
CA MET A 17 -9.47 -0.69 7.61
C MET A 17 -10.28 -0.54 6.33
N ALA A 18 -11.04 0.55 6.18
CA ALA A 18 -11.81 0.83 4.97
C ALA A 18 -10.91 0.82 3.72
N LYS A 19 -9.76 1.48 3.77
CA LYS A 19 -8.78 1.47 2.67
C LYS A 19 -8.22 0.08 2.38
N SER A 20 -7.96 -0.71 3.42
CA SER A 20 -7.48 -2.08 3.25
C SER A 20 -8.52 -2.98 2.58
N LEU A 21 -9.79 -2.80 2.94
CA LEU A 21 -10.93 -3.50 2.33
C LEU A 21 -11.16 -3.04 0.88
N GLU A 22 -10.95 -1.76 0.59
CA GLU A 22 -10.99 -1.21 -0.77
C GLU A 22 -9.90 -1.82 -1.67
N ILE A 23 -8.67 -1.98 -1.15
CA ILE A 23 -7.59 -2.68 -1.88
C ILE A 23 -8.00 -4.12 -2.23
N ILE A 24 -8.65 -4.84 -1.32
CA ILE A 24 -9.16 -6.19 -1.62
C ILE A 24 -10.21 -6.12 -2.72
N LYS A 25 -11.17 -5.19 -2.59
CA LYS A 25 -12.25 -4.99 -3.56
C LYS A 25 -11.69 -4.80 -4.97
N ASP A 26 -10.76 -3.89 -5.14
CA ASP A 26 -10.24 -3.50 -6.45
C ASP A 26 -9.45 -4.61 -7.13
N ASN A 27 -8.75 -5.44 -6.34
CA ASN A 27 -7.90 -6.50 -6.88
C ASN A 27 -8.62 -7.84 -7.08
N TYR A 28 -9.66 -8.14 -6.31
CA TYR A 28 -10.27 -9.48 -6.29
C TYR A 28 -11.71 -9.55 -6.78
N THR A 29 -12.47 -8.45 -6.81
CA THR A 29 -13.88 -8.49 -7.25
C THR A 29 -14.02 -9.02 -8.67
N SER A 30 -13.11 -8.64 -9.58
CA SER A 30 -13.12 -9.10 -10.97
C SER A 30 -12.65 -10.55 -11.15
N LEU A 31 -12.01 -11.14 -10.14
CA LEU A 31 -11.50 -12.51 -10.16
C LEU A 31 -12.51 -13.53 -9.60
N VAL A 32 -13.58 -13.05 -8.95
CA VAL A 32 -14.63 -13.92 -8.42
C VAL A 32 -15.44 -14.49 -9.58
N ASN A 33 -15.65 -15.80 -9.57
CA ASN A 33 -16.64 -16.43 -10.43
C ASN A 33 -18.03 -16.14 -9.86
N ASP A 34 -18.88 -15.47 -10.63
CA ASP A 34 -20.24 -15.09 -10.22
C ASP A 34 -21.12 -16.28 -9.80
N ASN A 35 -20.78 -17.49 -10.25
CA ASN A 35 -21.51 -18.71 -9.91
C ASN A 35 -21.04 -19.34 -8.59
N TYR A 36 -19.99 -18.82 -7.96
CA TYR A 36 -19.46 -19.34 -6.70
C TYR A 36 -20.07 -18.55 -5.55
N GLU A 37 -20.68 -19.27 -4.61
CA GLU A 37 -21.38 -18.67 -3.48
C GLU A 37 -20.80 -19.14 -2.15
N LEU A 38 -20.77 -18.26 -1.16
CA LEU A 38 -20.49 -18.64 0.22
C LEU A 38 -21.76 -19.12 0.90
N THR A 39 -21.66 -20.26 1.59
CA THR A 39 -22.75 -20.84 2.37
C THR A 39 -22.19 -21.58 3.59
N LEU A 40 -23.10 -22.05 4.44
CA LEU A 40 -22.80 -23.00 5.50
C LEU A 40 -23.05 -24.41 4.96
N ASP A 41 -22.13 -25.33 5.23
CA ASP A 41 -22.31 -26.76 4.98
C ASP A 41 -23.26 -27.39 6.02
N GLU A 42 -23.45 -28.71 5.91
CA GLU A 42 -24.27 -29.49 6.85
C GLU A 42 -23.74 -29.46 8.29
N ASN A 43 -22.44 -29.22 8.47
CA ASN A 43 -21.76 -29.10 9.75
C ASN A 43 -21.77 -27.66 10.31
N ARG A 44 -22.41 -26.71 9.62
CA ARG A 44 -22.40 -25.27 9.93
C ARG A 44 -21.01 -24.63 9.82
N GLU A 45 -20.13 -25.20 9.02
CA GLU A 45 -18.85 -24.60 8.65
C GLU A 45 -18.96 -23.82 7.35
N LEU A 46 -18.14 -22.76 7.23
CA LEU A 46 -18.14 -21.90 6.07
C LEU A 46 -17.56 -22.65 4.86
N SER A 47 -18.32 -22.72 3.77
CA SER A 47 -17.98 -23.46 2.55
C SER A 47 -18.30 -22.66 1.29
N VAL A 48 -17.55 -22.91 0.22
CA VAL A 48 -17.81 -22.39 -1.13
C VAL A 48 -18.66 -23.40 -1.88
N LYS A 49 -19.85 -22.97 -2.30
CA LYS A 49 -20.80 -23.70 -3.12
C LYS A 49 -20.46 -23.45 -4.59
N ILE A 50 -20.16 -24.54 -5.31
CA ILE A 50 -19.70 -24.52 -6.69
C ILE A 50 -20.65 -25.36 -7.54
N PRO A 51 -21.13 -24.90 -8.70
CA PRO A 51 -21.91 -25.72 -9.61
C PRO A 51 -21.08 -26.91 -10.11
N SER A 52 -21.65 -28.12 -10.11
CA SER A 52 -21.01 -29.31 -10.67
C SER A 52 -20.87 -29.19 -12.18
N LEU A 53 -19.68 -29.53 -12.70
CA LEU A 53 -19.42 -29.61 -14.13
C LEU A 53 -20.00 -30.89 -14.77
N GLU A 54 -20.25 -31.92 -13.97
CA GLU A 54 -20.66 -33.24 -14.45
C GLU A 54 -22.18 -33.40 -14.54
N ARG A 55 -22.93 -32.69 -13.70
CA ARG A 55 -24.40 -32.85 -13.59
C ARG A 55 -25.09 -31.50 -13.41
N ARG A 56 -26.12 -31.24 -14.24
CA ARG A 56 -26.97 -30.05 -14.10
C ARG A 56 -27.69 -30.08 -12.74
N ASN A 57 -27.65 -28.95 -12.03
CA ASN A 57 -28.29 -28.72 -10.73
C ASN A 57 -27.67 -29.42 -9.50
N GLU A 58 -26.49 -30.02 -9.63
CA GLU A 58 -25.73 -30.48 -8.46
C GLU A 58 -24.68 -29.42 -8.06
N TYR A 59 -24.40 -29.33 -6.77
CA TYR A 59 -23.39 -28.42 -6.22
C TYR A 59 -22.34 -29.22 -5.45
N VAL A 60 -21.08 -28.82 -5.62
CA VAL A 60 -19.95 -29.31 -4.85
C VAL A 60 -19.63 -28.26 -3.79
N TYR A 61 -19.53 -28.69 -2.55
CA TYR A 61 -19.12 -27.84 -1.43
C TYR A 61 -17.63 -28.07 -1.18
N LYS A 62 -16.86 -26.97 -1.23
CA LYS A 62 -15.43 -26.99 -0.94
C LYS A 62 -15.12 -26.13 0.27
N SER A 63 -14.06 -26.47 0.99
CA SER A 63 -13.62 -25.67 2.12
C SER A 63 -13.18 -24.28 1.65
N VAL A 64 -13.53 -23.24 2.42
CA VAL A 64 -13.08 -21.86 2.15
C VAL A 64 -11.56 -21.74 2.25
N ALA A 65 -10.90 -22.63 2.99
CA ALA A 65 -9.44 -22.68 3.10
C ALA A 65 -8.72 -22.99 1.78
N GLU A 66 -9.41 -23.60 0.80
CA GLU A 66 -8.86 -23.86 -0.54
C GLU A 66 -8.70 -22.59 -1.38
N TYR A 67 -9.31 -21.48 -0.97
CA TYR A 67 -9.31 -20.22 -1.69
C TYR A 67 -8.59 -19.13 -0.89
N PRO A 68 -7.90 -18.18 -1.57
CA PRO A 68 -7.37 -17.00 -0.91
C PRO A 68 -8.48 -16.23 -0.20
N TYR A 69 -8.26 -15.87 1.07
CA TYR A 69 -9.25 -15.13 1.85
C TYR A 69 -9.72 -13.81 1.20
N PRO A 70 -8.91 -13.05 0.43
CA PRO A 70 -9.41 -11.85 -0.27
C PRO A 70 -10.45 -12.20 -1.33
N LEU A 71 -10.28 -13.34 -2.02
CA LEU A 71 -11.23 -13.83 -3.02
C LEU A 71 -12.54 -14.22 -2.36
N THR A 72 -12.46 -14.96 -1.24
CA THR A 72 -13.66 -15.42 -0.52
C THR A 72 -14.42 -14.26 0.09
N MET A 73 -13.74 -13.18 0.51
CA MET A 73 -14.40 -11.96 0.97
C MET A 73 -15.29 -11.30 -0.10
N CYS A 74 -14.89 -11.40 -1.37
CA CYS A 74 -15.61 -10.85 -2.51
C CYS A 74 -16.72 -11.78 -3.05
N MET A 75 -16.78 -13.04 -2.60
CA MET A 75 -17.83 -13.98 -3.05
C MET A 75 -19.21 -13.58 -2.53
N ARG A 76 -20.23 -13.79 -3.36
CA ARG A 76 -21.62 -13.59 -2.97
C ARG A 76 -22.01 -14.61 -1.93
N ILE A 77 -22.69 -14.17 -0.87
CA ILE A 77 -23.28 -15.08 0.09
C ILE A 77 -24.61 -15.58 -0.49
N SER A 78 -24.78 -16.91 -0.50
CA SER A 78 -26.02 -17.56 -0.94
C SER A 78 -27.19 -16.99 -0.14
N GLU A 79 -28.20 -16.49 -0.85
CA GLU A 79 -29.30 -15.74 -0.24
C GLU A 79 -29.99 -16.54 0.87
N SER A 80 -29.94 -15.99 2.08
CA SER A 80 -30.91 -16.28 3.12
C SER A 80 -31.37 -14.92 3.63
N SER A 81 -32.67 -14.68 3.69
CA SER A 81 -33.26 -13.43 4.20
C SER A 81 -33.05 -13.22 5.71
N ASN A 82 -32.11 -13.94 6.34
CA ASN A 82 -31.88 -13.94 7.78
C ASN A 82 -30.55 -13.25 8.16
N VAL A 83 -30.66 -12.12 8.87
CA VAL A 83 -29.53 -11.34 9.41
C VAL A 83 -28.66 -12.16 10.36
N GLU A 84 -29.23 -13.06 11.16
CA GLU A 84 -28.47 -13.89 12.09
C GLU A 84 -27.53 -14.84 11.35
N ARG A 85 -27.96 -15.37 10.20
CA ARG A 85 -27.14 -16.27 9.39
C ARG A 85 -25.96 -15.52 8.77
N TYR A 86 -26.18 -14.29 8.32
CA TYR A 86 -25.09 -13.41 7.85
C TYR A 86 -24.07 -13.12 8.95
N ASN A 87 -24.53 -12.76 10.15
CA ASN A 87 -23.65 -12.52 11.29
C ASN A 87 -22.88 -13.78 11.71
N TYR A 88 -23.53 -14.95 11.66
CA TYR A 88 -22.87 -16.23 11.95
C TYR A 88 -21.79 -16.57 10.94
N MET A 89 -22.07 -16.42 9.64
CA MET A 89 -21.06 -16.61 8.58
C MET A 89 -19.88 -15.65 8.73
N LEU A 90 -20.16 -14.39 9.06
CA LEU A 90 -19.12 -13.42 9.34
C LEU A 90 -18.27 -13.81 10.56
N SER A 91 -18.89 -14.27 11.66
CA SER A 91 -18.16 -14.73 12.84
C SER A 91 -17.22 -15.89 12.48
N LYS A 92 -17.72 -16.89 11.78
CA LYS A 92 -16.92 -18.04 11.31
C LYS A 92 -15.77 -17.62 10.42
N PHE A 93 -16.01 -16.66 9.52
CA PHE A 93 -14.95 -16.10 8.68
C PHE A 93 -13.87 -15.38 9.53
N MET A 94 -14.29 -14.57 10.50
CA MET A 94 -13.37 -13.86 11.39
C MET A 94 -12.57 -14.83 12.25
N ASP A 95 -13.16 -15.93 12.72
CA ASP A 95 -12.45 -16.95 13.49
C ASP A 95 -11.32 -17.60 12.67
N LEU A 96 -11.50 -17.72 11.36
CA LEU A 96 -10.50 -18.30 10.45
C LEU A 96 -9.43 -17.31 10.00
N TYR A 97 -9.78 -16.03 9.83
CA TYR A 97 -8.95 -15.08 9.08
C TYR A 97 -8.64 -13.77 9.81
N ARG A 98 -9.09 -13.56 11.06
CA ARG A 98 -8.81 -12.34 11.83
C ARG A 98 -7.33 -11.98 11.86
N ASP A 99 -6.46 -12.92 12.22
CA ASP A 99 -5.02 -12.66 12.29
C ASP A 99 -4.42 -12.24 10.94
N LYS A 100 -4.93 -12.82 9.83
CA LYS A 100 -4.48 -12.49 8.47
C LYS A 100 -4.97 -11.10 8.04
N LEU A 101 -6.18 -10.71 8.44
CA LEU A 101 -6.72 -9.37 8.21
C LEU A 101 -5.98 -8.31 9.03
N ASP A 102 -5.68 -8.58 10.29
CA ASP A 102 -4.91 -7.68 11.14
C ASP A 102 -3.49 -7.47 10.60
N LEU A 103 -2.88 -8.52 10.06
CA LEU A 103 -1.60 -8.43 9.35
C LEU A 103 -1.71 -7.52 8.11
N LEU A 104 -2.75 -7.71 7.29
CA LEU A 104 -2.99 -6.87 6.11
C LEU A 104 -3.19 -5.40 6.51
N PHE A 105 -3.95 -5.11 7.55
CA PHE A 105 -4.19 -3.75 8.02
C PHE A 105 -2.88 -3.06 8.44
N LYS A 106 -1.98 -3.80 9.10
CA LYS A 106 -0.62 -3.31 9.42
C LYS A 106 0.20 -3.08 8.16
N ASP A 107 0.17 -4.01 7.21
CA ASP A 107 0.90 -3.91 5.96
C ASP A 107 0.44 -2.70 5.12
N VAL A 108 -0.87 -2.41 5.06
CA VAL A 108 -1.42 -1.22 4.40
C VAL A 108 -0.95 0.06 5.07
N HIS A 109 -0.90 0.09 6.41
CA HIS A 109 -0.36 1.23 7.14
C HIS A 109 1.14 1.47 6.87
N ILE A 110 1.92 0.40 6.72
CA ILE A 110 3.34 0.48 6.33
C ILE A 110 3.47 1.14 4.94
N VAL A 111 2.61 0.77 3.98
CA VAL A 111 2.61 1.37 2.63
C VAL A 111 2.24 2.85 2.64
N ASP A 112 1.29 3.25 3.49
CA ASP A 112 0.95 4.68 3.63
C ASP A 112 2.10 5.49 4.23
N THR A 113 2.79 4.92 5.21
CA THR A 113 4.01 5.51 5.77
C THR A 113 5.11 5.60 4.72
N LEU A 114 5.26 4.58 3.85
CA LEU A 114 6.19 4.60 2.72
C LEU A 114 5.89 5.77 1.78
N LYS A 115 4.64 5.95 1.34
CA LYS A 115 4.26 7.05 0.43
C LYS A 115 4.64 8.41 1.01
N ALA A 116 4.27 8.67 2.27
CA ALA A 116 4.63 9.91 2.95
C ALA A 116 6.16 10.10 3.06
N LYS A 117 6.91 9.01 3.28
CA LYS A 117 8.37 9.06 3.36
C LYS A 117 9.01 9.38 2.01
N ILE A 118 8.48 8.86 0.91
CA ILE A 118 8.96 9.14 -0.45
C ILE A 118 8.79 10.62 -0.77
N VAL A 119 7.59 11.17 -0.57
CA VAL A 119 7.29 12.60 -0.79
C VAL A 119 8.25 13.47 0.02
N LYS A 120 8.33 13.25 1.34
CA LYS A 120 9.24 14.01 2.23
C LYS A 120 10.71 13.90 1.83
N THR A 121 11.15 12.77 1.29
CA THR A 121 12.53 12.58 0.84
C THR A 121 12.79 13.38 -0.44
N LYS A 122 11.86 13.36 -1.40
CA LYS A 122 11.96 14.15 -2.63
C LYS A 122 11.95 15.63 -2.32
N ASP A 123 11.01 16.11 -1.51
CA ASP A 123 10.90 17.51 -1.11
C ASP A 123 12.16 18.01 -0.40
N ARG A 124 12.75 17.19 0.47
CA ARG A 124 14.00 17.54 1.16
C ARG A 124 15.15 17.71 0.17
N ILE A 125 15.28 16.81 -0.80
CA ILE A 125 16.35 16.88 -1.82
C ILE A 125 16.14 18.10 -2.71
N ASP A 126 14.90 18.36 -3.13
CA ASP A 126 14.57 19.53 -3.95
C ASP A 126 14.81 20.82 -3.16
N TYR A 127 14.39 20.90 -1.89
CA TYR A 127 14.67 22.03 -1.00
C TYR A 127 16.16 22.31 -0.86
N VAL A 128 16.98 21.28 -0.59
CA VAL A 128 18.45 21.44 -0.49
C VAL A 128 19.03 21.94 -1.80
N THR A 129 18.53 21.44 -2.94
CA THR A 129 19.00 21.84 -4.27
C THR A 129 18.67 23.30 -4.56
N TYR A 130 17.42 23.73 -4.38
CA TYR A 130 17.01 25.12 -4.60
C TYR A 130 17.67 26.07 -3.62
N TYR A 131 17.83 25.67 -2.36
CA TYR A 131 18.55 26.45 -1.36
C TYR A 131 20.03 26.62 -1.74
N SER A 132 20.68 25.58 -2.27
CA SER A 132 22.06 25.63 -2.78
C SER A 132 22.22 26.59 -3.96
N ILE A 133 21.26 26.62 -4.87
CA ILE A 133 21.25 27.60 -5.97
C ILE A 133 21.09 29.02 -5.41
N ALA A 134 20.17 29.24 -4.49
CA ALA A 134 19.93 30.55 -3.89
C ALA A 134 21.14 31.07 -3.09
N THR A 135 21.76 30.22 -2.26
CA THR A 135 22.95 30.59 -1.48
C THR A 135 24.15 30.85 -2.39
N GLY A 136 24.30 30.08 -3.48
CA GLY A 136 25.31 30.34 -4.51
C GLY A 136 25.14 31.71 -5.17
N ALA A 137 23.91 32.06 -5.57
CA ALA A 137 23.59 33.35 -6.18
C ALA A 137 23.85 34.52 -5.22
N ILE A 138 23.36 34.42 -3.98
CA ILE A 138 23.58 35.44 -2.95
C ILE A 138 25.07 35.58 -2.64
N GLY A 139 25.79 34.46 -2.48
CA GLY A 139 27.22 34.43 -2.22
C GLY A 139 28.04 35.10 -3.33
N ALA A 140 27.67 34.86 -4.60
CA ALA A 140 28.30 35.51 -5.74
C ALA A 140 28.08 37.03 -5.74
N VAL A 141 26.85 37.49 -5.45
CA VAL A 141 26.54 38.92 -5.35
C VAL A 141 27.32 39.58 -4.20
N LEU A 142 27.40 38.93 -3.04
CA LEU A 142 28.17 39.43 -1.89
C LEU A 142 29.66 39.55 -2.21
N LEU A 143 30.24 38.58 -2.94
CA LEU A 143 31.65 38.63 -3.35
C LEU A 143 31.96 39.78 -4.32
N ILE A 144 30.98 40.22 -5.11
CA ILE A 144 31.12 41.34 -6.07
C ILE A 144 30.97 42.69 -5.37
N ILE A 145 29.97 42.83 -4.49
CA ILE A 145 29.62 44.11 -3.85
C ILE A 145 30.59 44.46 -2.71
N PHE A 146 31.02 43.48 -1.91
CA PHE A 146 31.82 43.71 -0.72
C PHE A 146 33.30 43.48 -0.97
N ASN A 147 34.13 44.41 -0.49
CA ASN A 147 35.57 44.36 -0.66
C ASN A 147 36.25 43.51 0.44
N PHE A 148 35.93 42.22 0.47
CA PHE A 148 36.53 41.25 1.40
C PHE A 148 38.03 41.04 1.12
N THR A 149 38.79 40.68 2.16
CA THR A 149 40.20 40.25 2.01
C THR A 149 40.30 38.95 1.20
N ASN A 150 41.42 38.74 0.51
CA ASN A 150 41.61 37.57 -0.37
C ASN A 150 41.39 36.24 0.34
N ASN A 151 41.81 36.11 1.60
CA ASN A 151 41.60 34.88 2.39
C ASN A 151 40.11 34.60 2.62
N VAL A 152 39.31 35.64 2.88
CA VAL A 152 37.86 35.52 3.09
C VAL A 152 37.14 35.21 1.77
N LYS A 153 37.53 35.87 0.67
CA LYS A 153 37.00 35.57 -0.67
C LYS A 153 37.25 34.12 -1.07
N ASN A 154 38.46 33.60 -0.83
CA ASN A 154 38.80 32.21 -1.12
C ASN A 154 38.00 31.24 -0.25
N ALA A 155 37.85 31.51 1.05
CA ALA A 155 37.07 30.67 1.96
C ALA A 155 35.59 30.58 1.54
N ILE A 156 34.97 31.72 1.19
CA ILE A 156 33.58 31.76 0.71
C ILE A 156 33.43 31.01 -0.61
N THR A 157 34.36 31.22 -1.55
CA THR A 157 34.33 30.56 -2.88
C THR A 157 34.42 29.05 -2.75
N ILE A 158 35.34 28.54 -1.93
CA ILE A 158 35.47 27.10 -1.64
C ILE A 158 34.20 26.57 -0.98
N GLY A 159 33.63 27.31 -0.02
CA GLY A 159 32.38 26.94 0.65
C GLY A 159 31.21 26.77 -0.32
N ILE A 160 31.04 27.70 -1.26
CA ILE A 160 29.99 27.62 -2.30
C ILE A 160 30.20 26.38 -3.18
N ILE A 161 31.44 26.13 -3.64
CA ILE A 161 31.75 24.97 -4.50
C ILE A 161 31.42 23.65 -3.79
N VAL A 162 31.86 23.49 -2.55
CA VAL A 162 31.60 22.28 -1.76
C VAL A 162 30.10 22.08 -1.53
N PHE A 163 29.37 23.15 -1.21
CA PHE A 163 27.92 23.08 -1.01
C PHE A 163 27.17 22.70 -2.30
N PHE A 164 27.62 23.19 -3.45
CA PHE A 164 27.04 22.87 -4.74
C PHE A 164 27.30 21.40 -5.13
N ILE A 165 28.51 20.89 -4.89
CA ILE A 165 28.86 19.48 -5.13
C ILE A 165 27.98 18.55 -4.26
N LEU A 166 27.75 18.89 -2.99
CA LEU A 166 26.90 18.11 -2.10
C LEU A 166 25.44 18.10 -2.57
N ALA A 167 24.91 19.25 -3.01
CA ALA A 167 23.56 19.34 -3.57
C ALA A 167 23.41 18.50 -4.86
N LEU A 168 24.38 18.60 -5.77
CA LEU A 168 24.42 17.78 -6.99
C LEU A 168 24.48 16.28 -6.65
N PHE A 169 25.29 15.88 -5.67
CA PHE A 169 25.36 14.49 -5.23
C PHE A 169 24.01 14.00 -4.68
N MET A 170 23.31 14.81 -3.89
CA MET A 170 21.95 14.48 -3.43
C MET A 170 20.96 14.34 -4.58
N GLN A 171 21.02 15.23 -5.57
CA GLN A 171 20.15 15.18 -6.74
C GLN A 171 20.41 13.93 -7.61
N ILE A 172 21.67 13.61 -7.88
CA ILE A 172 22.07 12.42 -8.66
C ILE A 172 21.65 11.14 -7.94
N THR A 173 21.77 11.10 -6.62
CA THR A 173 21.43 9.91 -5.83
C THR A 173 19.94 9.82 -5.45
N LYS A 174 19.11 10.82 -5.81
CA LYS A 174 17.67 10.90 -5.47
C LYS A 174 16.92 9.62 -5.79
N GLU A 175 17.03 9.13 -7.02
CA GLU A 175 16.35 7.90 -7.44
C GLU A 175 16.83 6.67 -6.66
N SER A 176 18.13 6.54 -6.43
CA SER A 176 18.70 5.42 -5.67
C SER A 176 18.25 5.44 -4.22
N GLN A 177 18.18 6.62 -3.60
CA GLN A 177 17.68 6.78 -2.24
C GLN A 177 16.20 6.40 -2.14
N VAL A 178 15.38 6.85 -3.10
CA VAL A 178 13.96 6.49 -3.13
C VAL A 178 13.77 4.98 -3.34
N LYS A 179 14.48 4.35 -4.27
CA LYS A 179 14.44 2.89 -4.49
C LYS A 179 14.78 2.11 -3.22
N LYS A 180 15.86 2.48 -2.52
CA LYS A 180 16.23 1.85 -1.23
C LYS A 180 15.15 1.97 -0.16
N ILE A 181 14.47 3.12 -0.09
CA ILE A 181 13.34 3.31 0.83
C ILE A 181 12.18 2.38 0.44
N VAL A 182 11.83 2.31 -0.84
CA VAL A 182 10.77 1.42 -1.34
C VAL A 182 11.10 -0.05 -1.04
N ASP A 183 12.31 -0.50 -1.36
CA ASP A 183 12.76 -1.88 -1.10
C ASP A 183 12.66 -2.23 0.39
N ALA A 184 13.14 -1.35 1.26
CA ALA A 184 13.09 -1.56 2.70
C ALA A 184 11.66 -1.73 3.21
N TYR A 185 10.72 -0.90 2.76
CA TYR A 185 9.33 -0.97 3.21
C TYR A 185 8.57 -2.15 2.59
N ILE A 186 8.80 -2.48 1.32
CA ILE A 186 8.21 -3.68 0.69
C ILE A 186 8.70 -4.95 1.38
N SER A 187 9.94 -4.99 1.85
CA SER A 187 10.48 -6.13 2.60
C SER A 187 9.81 -6.36 3.96
N LEU A 188 9.13 -5.35 4.51
CA LEU A 188 8.39 -5.46 5.78
C LEU A 188 6.98 -6.04 5.60
N ILE A 189 6.47 -6.07 4.37
CA ILE A 189 5.14 -6.58 4.04
C ILE A 189 5.14 -8.09 4.16
N LYS A 190 4.29 -8.62 5.03
CA LYS A 190 4.20 -10.06 5.31
C LYS A 190 3.08 -10.75 4.55
N THR A 191 2.09 -9.99 4.09
CA THR A 191 0.98 -10.52 3.30
C THR A 191 1.45 -10.81 1.87
N GLU A 192 1.69 -12.08 1.55
CA GLU A 192 2.30 -12.52 0.28
C GLU A 192 1.62 -11.97 -0.98
N TRP A 193 0.29 -12.08 -1.05
CA TRP A 193 -0.45 -11.60 -2.22
C TRP A 193 -0.35 -10.07 -2.37
N TYR A 194 -0.37 -9.35 -1.25
CA TYR A 194 -0.28 -7.89 -1.24
C TYR A 194 1.13 -7.44 -1.62
N GLN A 195 2.14 -8.13 -1.11
CA GLN A 195 3.54 -7.94 -1.52
C GLN A 195 3.71 -8.15 -3.04
N LYS A 196 3.08 -9.18 -3.60
CA LYS A 196 3.09 -9.43 -5.05
C LYS A 196 2.46 -8.29 -5.84
N GLU A 197 1.36 -7.71 -5.38
CA GLU A 197 0.76 -6.55 -6.04
C GLU A 197 1.63 -5.28 -5.91
N LEU A 198 2.22 -5.03 -4.74
CA LEU A 198 3.15 -3.92 -4.54
C LEU A 198 4.37 -4.02 -5.47
N ASN A 199 4.89 -5.23 -5.68
CA ASN A 199 6.00 -5.46 -6.60
C ASN A 199 5.64 -5.14 -8.06
N LYS A 200 4.40 -5.39 -8.50
CA LYS A 200 3.94 -4.95 -9.83
C LYS A 200 3.88 -3.42 -9.93
N GLN A 201 3.55 -2.75 -8.83
CA GLN A 201 3.46 -1.30 -8.74
C GLN A 201 4.78 -0.63 -8.34
N TYR A 202 5.89 -1.37 -8.28
CA TYR A 202 7.17 -0.90 -7.77
C TYR A 202 7.65 0.40 -8.42
N THR A 203 7.61 0.46 -9.76
CA THR A 203 8.01 1.64 -10.53
C THR A 203 7.13 2.84 -10.21
N TYR A 204 5.82 2.62 -10.04
CA TYR A 204 4.88 3.68 -9.66
C TYR A 204 5.17 4.21 -8.26
N LEU A 205 5.48 3.33 -7.29
CA LEU A 205 5.87 3.72 -5.94
C LEU A 205 7.15 4.56 -5.94
N CYS A 206 8.18 4.15 -6.69
CA CYS A 206 9.42 4.93 -6.79
C CYS A 206 9.19 6.33 -7.38
N ASN A 207 8.27 6.42 -8.34
CA ASN A 207 7.92 7.67 -9.00
C ASN A 207 6.78 8.42 -8.34
N PHE A 208 6.33 7.99 -7.16
CA PHE A 208 5.20 8.61 -6.47
C PHE A 208 5.45 10.10 -6.22
N ILE A 209 4.52 10.91 -6.72
CA ILE A 209 4.43 12.36 -6.58
C ILE A 209 2.96 12.60 -6.24
N GLU A 210 2.71 13.38 -5.19
CA GLU A 210 1.35 13.73 -4.75
C GLU A 210 0.67 14.73 -5.70
#